data_AF-A0A5C8AZG8-F1
#
_entry.id   AF-A0A5C8AZG8-F1
#
_cell.length_a   1.000
_cell.length_b   1.000
_cell.length_c   1.000
_cell.angle_alpha   90.00
_cell.angle_beta   90.00
_cell.angle_gamma   90.00
#
_symmetry.space_group_name_H-M   'P 1'
#
loop_
_entity.id
_entity.type
_entity.pdbx_description
1 polymer ?
#
loop_
_entity_poly.entity_id
_entity_poly.type
_entity_poly.pdbx_seq_one_letter_code
_entity_poly.pdbx_strand_id
1 'polypeptide(L)' 'MQEVDEIEPILVPIIRKDTFQQGSRVVIRVGDKIIDYSNGFKLFLSTRNTNMHLPSNTSNIVTLINYSVTRSGL' A
#
# COMPACT_ATOMS: atom_id res chain seq x y z
N MET A 1 6.15 -6.59 11.97
CA MET A 1 5.60 -6.38 10.62
C MET A 1 4.37 -7.26 10.53
N GLN A 2 3.21 -6.67 10.21
CA GLN A 2 1.95 -7.42 10.13
C GLN A 2 1.88 -8.11 8.77
N GLU A 3 1.48 -9.38 8.78
CA GLU A 3 1.27 -10.14 7.54
C GLU A 3 0.00 -9.66 6.85
N VAL A 4 0.10 -9.42 5.55
CA VAL A 4 -1.02 -8.97 4.71
C VAL A 4 -1.49 -10.15 3.88
N ASP A 5 -2.70 -10.59 4.11
CA ASP A 5 -3.31 -11.67 3.32
C ASP A 5 -3.99 -11.13 2.05
N GLU A 6 -4.52 -9.91 2.13
CA GLU A 6 -5.15 -9.19 1.01
C GLU A 6 -4.99 -7.67 1.17
N ILE A 7 -5.18 -6.94 0.07
CA ILE A 7 -5.25 -5.47 0.13
C ILE A 7 -6.64 -5.05 0.56
N GLU A 8 -6.77 -4.65 1.83
CA GLU A 8 -8.03 -4.12 2.34
C GLU A 8 -8.47 -2.86 1.55
N PRO A 9 -9.76 -2.71 1.21
CA PRO A 9 -10.26 -1.55 0.48
C PRO A 9 -9.93 -0.20 1.13
N ILE A 10 -9.81 -0.16 2.46
CA ILE A 10 -9.44 1.05 3.21
C ILE A 10 -8.03 1.57 2.88
N LEU A 11 -7.15 0.70 2.37
CA LEU A 11 -5.79 1.05 1.96
C LEU A 11 -5.73 1.64 0.55
N VAL A 12 -6.78 1.47 -0.27
CA VAL A 12 -6.79 1.91 -1.67
C VAL A 12 -6.49 3.42 -1.82
N PRO A 13 -7.11 4.34 -1.04
CA PRO A 13 -6.77 5.76 -1.11
C PRO A 13 -5.31 6.03 -0.76
N ILE A 14 -4.74 5.27 0.18
CA ILE A 14 -3.34 5.43 0.63
C ILE A 14 -2.38 4.96 -0.48
N ILE A 15 -2.65 3.81 -1.08
CA ILE A 15 -1.86 3.25 -2.19
C ILE A 15 -1.90 4.18 -3.40
N ARG A 16 -3.08 4.73 -3.72
CA ARG A 16 -3.25 5.69 -4.81
C ARG A 16 -2.71 7.09 -4.52
N LYS A 17 -2.44 7.40 -3.25
CA LYS A 17 -2.14 8.76 -2.77
C LYS A 17 -3.26 9.75 -3.12
N ASP A 18 -4.51 9.33 -2.90
CA ASP A 18 -5.73 10.13 -3.10
C ASP A 18 -5.84 11.22 -2.02
N THR A 19 -4.92 12.19 -2.09
CA THR A 19 -4.80 13.31 -1.18
C THR A 19 -5.52 14.54 -1.71
N PHE A 20 -5.95 15.43 -0.82
CA PHE A 20 -6.57 16.69 -1.18
C PHE A 20 -6.15 17.80 -0.21
N GLN A 21 -6.31 19.05 -0.63
CA GLN A 21 -6.02 20.22 0.21
C GLN A 21 -7.21 20.52 1.11
N GLN A 22 -6.94 20.72 2.40
CA GLN A 22 -7.87 21.25 3.38
C GLN A 22 -7.25 22.49 4.03
N GLY A 23 -7.58 23.66 3.46
CA GLY A 23 -6.89 24.90 3.79
C GLY A 23 -5.43 24.84 3.34
N SER A 24 -4.50 24.97 4.29
CA SER A 24 -3.04 24.87 4.04
C SER A 24 -2.47 23.46 4.21
N ARG A 25 -3.30 22.49 4.61
CA ARG A 25 -2.87 21.12 4.94
C ARG A 25 -3.20 20.17 3.80
N VAL A 26 -2.27 19.26 3.49
CA VAL A 26 -2.54 18.08 2.67
C VAL A 26 -3.14 17.00 3.56
N VAL A 27 -4.31 16.49 3.20
CA VAL A 27 -5.02 15.47 3.96
C VAL A 27 -5.38 14.28 3.07
N ILE A 28 -5.69 13.16 3.70
CA ILE A 28 -6.17 11.94 3.04
C ILE A 28 -7.37 11.39 3.81
N ARG A 29 -8.32 10.78 3.08
CA ARG A 29 -9.45 10.07 3.70
C ARG A 29 -9.09 8.59 3.87
N VAL A 30 -9.23 8.08 5.09
CA VAL A 30 -9.00 6.67 5.44
C VAL A 30 -10.23 6.19 6.22
N GLY A 31 -11.04 5.35 5.58
CA GLY A 31 -12.38 5.02 6.07
C GLY A 31 -13.21 6.30 6.23
N ASP A 32 -13.75 6.50 7.43
CA ASP A 32 -14.57 7.67 7.75
C ASP A 32 -13.78 8.87 8.30
N LYS A 33 -12.44 8.74 8.38
CA LYS A 33 -11.58 9.77 8.96
C LYS A 33 -10.84 10.54 7.89
N ILE A 34 -10.71 11.85 8.11
CA ILE A 34 -9.79 12.71 7.36
C ILE A 34 -8.60 12.98 8.28
N ILE A 35 -7.40 12.67 7.80
CA ILE A 35 -6.16 12.79 8.56
C ILE A 35 -5.10 13.55 7.76
N ASP A 36 -4.14 14.14 8.47
CA ASP A 36 -2.99 14.79 7.83
C ASP A 36 -2.12 13.80 7.08
N TYR A 37 -1.75 14.20 5.87
CA TYR A 37 -0.83 13.44 5.04
C TYR A 37 0.57 14.06 5.11
N SER A 38 1.53 13.25 5.55
CA SER A 38 2.94 13.64 5.54
C SER A 38 3.56 13.36 4.17
N ASN A 39 4.22 14.35 3.58
CA ASN A 39 4.97 14.17 2.32
C ASN A 39 6.11 13.14 2.44
N GLY A 40 6.57 12.84 3.66
CA GLY A 40 7.59 11.81 3.92
C GLY A 40 7.02 10.41 4.13
N PHE A 41 5.69 10.23 4.09
CA PHE A 41 5.06 8.95 4.37
C PHE A 41 5.44 7.88 3.33
N LYS A 42 5.77 6.68 3.81
CA LYS A 42 6.05 5.49 3.00
C LYS A 42 5.27 4.30 3.55
N LEU A 43 4.58 3.59 2.67
CA LEU A 43 3.86 2.36 3.00
C LEU A 43 4.65 1.15 2.46
N PHE A 44 4.88 0.18 3.32
CA PHE A 44 5.43 -1.13 2.95
C PHE A 44 4.49 -2.20 3.47
N LEU A 45 4.08 -3.10 2.57
CA LEU A 45 3.24 -4.25 2.88
C LEU A 45 4.07 -5.51 2.64
N SER A 46 3.97 -6.48 3.56
CA SER A 46 4.71 -7.74 3.48
C SER A 46 3.76 -8.91 3.64
N THR A 47 3.92 -9.93 2.81
CA THR A 47 3.16 -11.18 2.88
C THR A 47 4.08 -12.38 2.74
N ARG A 48 3.76 -13.47 3.42
CA ARG A 48 4.36 -14.80 3.18
C ARG A 48 3.62 -15.58 2.09
N ASN A 49 2.40 -15.15 1.75
CA ASN A 49 1.61 -15.77 0.70
C ASN A 49 2.15 -15.34 -0.67
N THR A 50 2.95 -16.21 -1.29
CA THR A 50 3.51 -15.97 -2.64
C THR A 50 2.45 -15.96 -3.74
N ASN A 51 1.23 -16.44 -3.46
CA ASN A 51 0.10 -16.47 -4.38
C ASN A 51 -0.93 -15.37 -4.05
N MET A 52 -0.54 -14.31 -3.33
CA MET A 52 -1.43 -13.18 -3.05
C MET A 52 -1.93 -12.56 -4.37
N HIS A 53 -3.23 -12.62 -4.60
CA HIS A 53 -3.85 -12.08 -5.80
C HIS A 53 -4.08 -10.58 -5.66
N LEU A 54 -3.35 -9.77 -6.43
CA LEU A 54 -3.59 -8.34 -6.51
C LEU A 54 -4.67 -8.06 -7.57
N PRO A 55 -5.78 -7.39 -7.22
CA PRO A 55 -6.77 -7.00 -8.20
C PRO A 55 -6.19 -6.00 -9.21
N SER A 56 -6.67 -6.01 -10.46
CA SER A 56 -6.08 -5.27 -11.58
C SER A 56 -6.03 -3.74 -11.38
N ASN A 57 -6.96 -3.21 -10.58
CA ASN A 57 -6.99 -1.79 -10.21
C ASN A 57 -5.86 -1.39 -9.23
N THR A 58 -5.32 -2.35 -8.48
CA THR A 58 -4.24 -2.17 -7.50
C THR A 58 -2.89 -2.62 -8.06
N SER A 59 -2.84 -3.65 -8.90
CA SER A 59 -1.59 -4.16 -9.48
C SER A 59 -0.80 -3.10 -10.25
N ASN A 60 -1.49 -2.16 -10.90
CA ASN A 60 -0.87 -1.09 -11.70
C ASN A 60 -0.30 0.07 -10.87
N ILE A 61 -0.62 0.13 -9.57
CA ILE A 61 -0.26 1.25 -8.69
C ILE A 61 0.62 0.81 -7.51
N VAL A 62 1.01 -0.47 -7.46
CA VAL A 62 1.94 -1.02 -6.47
C VAL A 62 3.21 -1.51 -7.15
N THR A 63 4.30 -1.50 -6.39
CA THR A 63 5.55 -2.17 -6.80
C THR A 63 5.66 -3.49 -6.04
N LEU A 64 5.56 -4.60 -6.77
CA LEU A 64 5.74 -5.93 -6.20
C LEU A 64 7.23 -6.28 -6.16
N ILE A 65 7.72 -6.67 -4.98
CA ILE A 65 9.09 -7.16 -4.81
C ILE A 65 9.02 -8.60 -4.32
N ASN A 66 9.45 -9.53 -5.15
CA ASN A 66 9.47 -10.96 -4.84
C ASN A 66 10.85 -11.37 -4.32
N TYR A 67 10.93 -11.66 -3.03
CA TYR A 67 12.11 -12.25 -2.41
C TYR A 67 12.00 -13.78 -2.49
N SER A 68 12.68 -14.39 -3.47
CA SER A 68 12.77 -15.83 -3.62
C SER A 68 14.23 -16.31 -3.51
N VAL A 69 14.40 -17.51 -2.98
CA VAL A 69 15.70 -18.17 -2.96
C VAL A 69 15.98 -18.71 -4.36
N THR A 70 17.16 -18.39 -4.91
CA THR A 70 17.63 -18.91 -6.19
C THR A 70 18.69 -19.99 -5.95
N ARG A 71 18.83 -20.95 -6.88
CA ARG A 71 19.81 -22.05 -6.74
C ARG A 71 21.25 -21.58 -6.59
N SER A 72 21.59 -20.41 -7.13
CA SER A 72 22.91 -19.80 -7.02
C SER A 72 23.18 -19.14 -5.66
N GLY A 73 22.15 -18.89 -4.87
CA GLY A 73 22.26 -18.26 -3.54
C GLY A 73 22.06 -19.24 -2.37
N LEU A 74 21.93 -20.54 -2.66
CA LEU A 74 21.96 -21.66 -1.71
C LEU A 74 23.38 -22.18 -1.58
#